data_AF-A0A939KWQ6-F1
#
_entry.id   AF-A0A939KWQ6-F1
#
_cell.length_a   1.000
_cell.length_b   1.000
_cell.length_c   1.000
_cell.angle_alpha   90.00
_cell.angle_beta   90.00
_cell.angle_gamma   90.00
#
_symmetry.space_group_name_H-M   'P 1'
#
loop_
_entity.id
_entity.type
_entity.pdbx_description
1 polymer ?
#
loop_
_entity_poly.entity_id
_entity_poly.type
_entity_poly.pdbx_seq_one_letter_code
_entity_poly.pdbx_strand_id
1 'polypeptide(L)'
;MDLIFFDDTGFCLNAYVPYAWQEHRELCEVKSKKSRRLNVLGFLNRKNELEPYLFECQINSEVVISCIDDFCSTLKKKTVLGMDNASTHTSNAVKNKQEEWAKKGLKIFDLPTYSPDSATLGAQPC
;
A
#
# COMPACT_ATOMS: atom_id res chain seq x y z
N MET A 1 17.34 1.49 15.30
CA MET A 1 15.91 1.71 15.05
C MET A 1 15.75 1.66 13.56
N ASP A 2 14.97 0.71 13.04
CA ASP A 2 14.78 0.54 11.60
C ASP A 2 13.48 1.22 11.16
N LEU A 3 13.44 1.73 9.93
CA LEU A 3 12.26 2.34 9.33
C LEU A 3 11.84 1.47 8.15
N ILE A 4 10.57 1.08 8.15
CA ILE A 4 9.96 0.23 7.14
C ILE A 4 8.66 0.88 6.71
N PHE A 5 8.40 0.88 5.41
CA PHE A 5 7.16 1.36 4.81
C PHE A 5 6.28 0.16 4.50
N PHE A 6 4.99 0.29 4.79
CA PHE A 6 3.98 -0.69 4.46
C PHE A 6 2.98 -0.07 3.50
N ASP A 7 2.72 -0.77 2.39
CA ASP A 7 1.80 -0.32 1.35
C ASP A 7 1.07 -1.52 0.72
N ASP A 8 -0.09 -1.25 0.13
CA ASP A 8 -0.88 -2.24 -0.58
C ASP A 8 -1.03 -1.90 -2.07
N THR A 9 -0.95 -2.91 -2.92
CA THR A 9 -1.17 -2.72 -4.36
C THR A 9 -1.90 -3.89 -4.96
N GLY A 10 -2.68 -3.64 -6.01
CA GLY A 10 -3.47 -4.68 -6.67
C GLY A 10 -3.21 -4.73 -8.16
N PHE A 11 -2.79 -5.89 -8.63
CA PHE A 11 -2.52 -6.17 -10.04
C PHE A 11 -3.67 -6.95 -10.67
N CYS A 12 -4.00 -6.64 -11.91
CA CYS A 12 -4.92 -7.44 -12.72
C CYS A 12 -4.50 -7.39 -14.19
N LEU A 13 -4.89 -8.41 -14.97
CA LEU A 13 -4.58 -8.49 -16.40
C LEU A 13 -5.56 -7.69 -17.28
N ASN A 14 -6.44 -6.89 -16.65
CA ASN A 14 -7.26 -5.93 -17.37
C ASN A 14 -6.38 -4.79 -17.83
N ALA A 15 -6.15 -4.68 -19.13
CA ALA A 15 -5.40 -3.57 -19.69
C ALA A 15 -6.14 -2.24 -19.44
N TYR A 16 -5.41 -1.26 -18.92
CA TYR A 16 -5.87 0.12 -18.81
C TYR A 16 -5.35 0.90 -20.03
N VAL A 17 -6.26 1.36 -20.89
CA VAL A 17 -5.91 2.13 -22.11
C VAL A 17 -6.60 3.50 -22.03
N PRO A 18 -5.99 4.51 -21.40
CA PRO A 18 -6.63 5.82 -21.22
C PRO A 18 -6.60 6.67 -22.51
N TYR A 19 -5.51 6.61 -23.28
CA TYR A 19 -5.35 7.27 -24.58
C TYR A 19 -4.12 6.72 -25.30
N ALA A 20 -4.11 6.76 -26.63
CA ALA A 20 -2.95 6.48 -27.46
C ALA A 20 -3.00 7.34 -28.72
N TRP A 21 -1.87 7.92 -29.14
CA TRP A 21 -1.74 8.53 -30.46
C TRP A 21 -1.47 7.42 -31.47
N GLN A 22 -2.31 7.32 -32.50
CA GLN A 22 -2.19 6.33 -33.56
C GLN A 22 -2.28 7.04 -34.91
N GLU A 23 -1.52 6.54 -35.89
CA GLU A 23 -1.61 7.05 -37.26
C GLU A 23 -2.98 6.74 -37.85
N HIS A 24 -3.45 7.61 -38.74
CA HIS A 24 -4.74 7.45 -39.37
C HIS A 24 -4.75 6.16 -40.21
N ARG A 25 -5.54 5.16 -39.76
CA ARG A 25 -5.75 3.80 -40.32
C ARG A 25 -4.89 2.68 -39.73
N GLU A 26 -4.09 2.92 -38.71
CA GLU A 26 -3.47 1.85 -37.91
C GLU A 26 -4.31 1.52 -36.67
N LEU A 27 -4.46 0.23 -36.37
CA LEU A 27 -5.18 -0.25 -35.19
C LEU A 27 -4.15 -0.63 -34.11
N CYS A 28 -4.11 0.11 -33.01
CA CYS A 28 -3.33 -0.28 -31.83
C CYS A 28 -4.17 -1.19 -30.93
N GLU A 29 -3.92 -2.50 -30.97
CA GLU A 29 -4.56 -3.46 -30.07
C GLU A 29 -3.72 -3.68 -28.81
N VAL A 30 -4.36 -3.60 -27.64
CA VAL A 30 -3.76 -4.01 -26.37
C VAL A 30 -4.39 -5.32 -25.94
N LYS A 31 -3.56 -6.36 -25.82
CA LYS A 31 -3.99 -7.66 -25.30
C LYS A 31 -4.47 -7.48 -23.85
N SER A 32 -5.76 -7.72 -23.63
CA SER A 32 -6.40 -7.65 -22.31
C SER A 32 -7.06 -8.99 -22.01
N LYS A 33 -6.92 -9.46 -20.77
CA LYS A 33 -7.58 -10.69 -20.30
C LYS A 33 -8.20 -10.44 -18.95
N LYS A 34 -9.46 -10.82 -18.76
CA LYS A 34 -10.07 -10.81 -17.43
C LYS A 34 -9.32 -11.78 -16.52
N SER A 35 -8.77 -11.27 -15.43
CA SER A 35 -8.14 -12.07 -14.37
C SER A 35 -8.73 -11.72 -13.01
N ARG A 36 -8.54 -12.61 -12.04
CA ARG A 36 -8.68 -12.24 -10.63
C ARG A 36 -7.62 -11.19 -10.29
N ARG A 37 -7.94 -10.31 -9.35
CA ARG A 37 -7.01 -9.31 -8.84
C ARG A 37 -6.05 -9.98 -7.86
N LEU A 38 -4.76 -9.78 -8.06
CA LEU A 38 -3.69 -10.18 -7.15
C LEU A 38 -3.34 -8.97 -6.31
N ASN A 39 -3.65 -9.02 -5.02
CA ASN A 39 -3.26 -7.99 -4.07
C ASN A 39 -1.92 -8.37 -3.45
N VAL A 40 -1.05 -7.38 -3.30
CA VAL A 40 0.29 -7.52 -2.75
C VAL A 40 0.43 -6.52 -1.61
N LEU A 41 0.74 -7.02 -0.42
CA LEU A 41 1.10 -6.22 0.74
C LEU A 41 2.62 -6.21 0.85
N GLY A 42 3.25 -5.05 0.79
CA GLY A 42 4.70 -4.93 0.75
C GLY A 42 5.26 -4.26 2.00
N PHE A 43 6.26 -4.88 2.62
CA PHE A 43 7.11 -4.24 3.62
C PHE A 43 8.44 -3.84 2.97
N LEU A 44 8.67 -2.54 2.80
CA LEU A 44 9.87 -2.00 2.16
C LEU A 44 10.78 -1.36 3.19
N ASN A 45 12.04 -1.83 3.25
CA ASN A 45 13.03 -1.21 4.13
C ASN A 45 13.85 -0.12 3.40
N ARG A 46 14.60 0.69 4.16
CA ARG A 46 15.48 1.74 3.59
C ARG A 46 16.67 1.22 2.76
N LYS A 47 16.92 -0.09 2.76
CA LYS A 47 17.93 -0.73 1.91
C LYS A 47 17.32 -1.21 0.58
N ASN A 48 16.05 -0.91 0.33
CA ASN A 48 15.26 -1.37 -0.81
C ASN A 48 15.07 -2.89 -0.86
N GLU A 49 15.13 -3.56 0.30
CA GLU A 49 14.70 -4.96 0.42
C GLU A 49 13.19 -4.95 0.68
N LEU A 50 12.46 -5.64 -0.20
CA LEU A 50 11.01 -5.76 -0.17
C LEU A 50 10.64 -7.16 0.32
N GLU A 51 9.75 -7.22 1.31
CA GLU A 51 9.10 -8.45 1.76
C GLU A 51 7.61 -8.41 1.36
N PRO A 52 7.23 -9.09 0.24
CA PRO A 52 5.88 -9.06 -0.28
C PRO A 52 5.03 -10.24 0.23
N TYR A 53 3.77 -9.97 0.54
CA TYR A 53 2.73 -10.96 0.82
C TYR A 53 1.69 -10.94 -0.29
N LEU A 54 1.39 -12.10 -0.88
CA LEU A 54 0.54 -12.25 -2.06
C LEU A 54 -0.83 -12.80 -1.69
N PHE A 55 -1.89 -12.14 -2.13
CA PHE A 55 -3.28 -12.51 -1.86
C PHE A 55 -4.12 -12.47 -3.14
N GLU A 56 -4.85 -13.54 -3.43
CA GLU A 56 -5.86 -13.58 -4.51
C GLU A 56 -7.28 -13.20 -4.02
N CYS A 57 -7.38 -12.70 -2.79
CA CYS A 57 -8.62 -12.30 -2.12
C CYS A 57 -8.61 -10.81 -1.80
N GLN A 58 -9.79 -10.29 -1.42
CA GLN A 58 -9.91 -8.92 -0.93
C GLN A 58 -9.10 -8.76 0.36
N ILE A 59 -8.30 -7.70 0.44
CA ILE A 59 -7.56 -7.36 1.65
C ILE A 59 -8.55 -6.79 2.66
N ASN A 60 -8.72 -7.51 3.78
CA ASN A 60 -9.48 -7.05 4.94
C ASN A 60 -8.51 -6.68 6.07
N SER A 61 -8.98 -5.95 7.08
CA SER A 61 -8.17 -5.57 8.24
C SER A 61 -7.56 -6.77 8.97
N GLU A 62 -8.22 -7.93 8.99
CA GLU A 62 -7.67 -9.17 9.59
C GLU A 62 -6.44 -9.71 8.84
N VAL A 63 -6.44 -9.59 7.51
CA VAL A 63 -5.30 -9.99 6.67
C VAL A 63 -4.11 -9.07 6.96
N VAL A 64 -4.36 -7.77 7.06
CA VAL A 64 -3.35 -6.77 7.44
C VAL A 64 -2.78 -7.06 8.83
N ILE A 65 -3.63 -7.30 9.82
CA ILE A 65 -3.20 -7.66 11.19
C ILE A 65 -2.32 -8.92 11.16
N SER A 66 -2.73 -9.94 10.41
CA SER A 66 -1.99 -11.20 10.32
C SER A 66 -0.61 -11.00 9.68
N CYS A 67 -0.51 -10.18 8.63
CA CYS A 67 0.78 -9.84 8.01
C CYS A 67 1.68 -9.06 8.96
N ILE A 68 1.13 -8.09 9.70
CA ILE A 68 1.90 -7.32 10.69
C ILE A 68 2.31 -8.20 11.87
N ASP A 69 1.45 -9.11 12.33
CA ASP A 69 1.77 -10.07 13.41
C ASP A 69 2.91 -11.00 12.99
N ASP A 70 2.87 -11.53 11.77
CA ASP A 70 3.94 -12.36 11.19
C ASP A 70 5.25 -11.56 11.09
N PHE A 71 5.19 -10.36 10.51
CA PHE A 71 6.32 -9.44 10.42
C PHE A 71 6.88 -9.06 11.81
N CYS A 72 6.01 -8.86 12.80
CA CYS A 72 6.40 -8.54 14.16
C CYS A 72 7.19 -9.69 14.83
N SER A 73 6.89 -10.93 14.46
CA SER A 73 7.61 -12.12 14.96
C SER A 73 9.04 -12.24 14.46
N THR A 74 9.35 -11.66 13.29
CA THR A 74 10.68 -11.70 12.67
C THR A 74 11.58 -10.54 13.10
N LEU A 75 11.06 -9.60 13.89
CA LEU A 75 11.78 -8.42 14.34
C LEU A 75 12.95 -8.75 15.28
N LYS A 76 14.15 -8.34 14.86
CA LYS A 76 15.37 -8.44 15.67
C LYS A 76 15.71 -7.13 16.39
N LYS A 77 15.10 -6.02 15.98
CA LYS A 77 15.41 -4.66 16.43
C LYS A 77 14.14 -3.83 16.51
N LYS A 78 14.17 -2.79 17.35
CA LYS A 78 13.09 -1.78 17.41
C LYS A 78 12.89 -1.17 16.03
N THR A 79 11.66 -1.24 15.54
CA THR A 79 11.30 -0.88 14.17
C THR A 79 10.11 0.07 14.18
N VAL A 80 10.16 1.07 13.32
CA VAL A 80 9.07 2.00 13.04
C VAL A 80 8.45 1.59 11.71
N LEU A 81 7.15 1.31 11.72
CA LEU A 81 6.37 0.98 10.55
C LEU A 81 5.60 2.21 10.10
N GLY A 82 5.98 2.80 8.97
CA GLY A 82 5.23 3.86 8.32
C GLY A 82 4.06 3.26 7.54
N MET A 83 2.84 3.63 7.90
CA MET A 83 1.61 3.17 7.25
C MET A 83 0.81 4.37 6.74
N ASP A 84 0.12 4.21 5.63
CA ASP A 84 -0.85 5.19 5.17
C ASP A 84 -2.15 5.12 6.02
N ASN A 85 -2.96 6.17 5.96
CA ASN A 85 -4.15 6.31 6.80
C ASN A 85 -5.41 5.68 6.15
N ALA A 86 -5.24 4.61 5.35
CA ALA A 86 -6.35 3.94 4.70
C ALA A 86 -7.34 3.34 5.71
N SER A 87 -8.61 3.25 5.34
CA SER A 87 -9.71 2.81 6.22
C SER A 87 -9.53 1.37 6.72
N THR A 88 -8.84 0.53 5.96
CA THR A 88 -8.43 -0.84 6.31
C THR A 88 -7.37 -0.88 7.42
N HIS A 89 -6.59 0.18 7.60
CA HIS A 89 -5.49 0.32 8.56
C HIS A 89 -5.95 1.02 9.85
N THR A 90 -7.02 1.81 9.78
CA THR A 90 -7.55 2.59 10.91
C THR A 90 -8.65 1.89 11.71
N SER A 91 -8.95 0.62 11.40
CA SER A 91 -9.96 -0.17 12.11
C SER A 91 -9.64 -0.33 13.61
N ASN A 92 -10.67 -0.44 14.45
CA ASN A 92 -10.51 -0.65 15.89
C ASN A 92 -9.69 -1.92 16.20
N ALA A 93 -9.76 -2.94 15.34
CA ALA A 93 -8.97 -4.16 15.46
C ALA A 93 -7.46 -3.88 15.35
N VAL A 94 -7.06 -3.02 14.40
CA VAL A 94 -5.65 -2.62 14.24
C VAL A 94 -5.20 -1.79 15.43
N LYS A 95 -6.02 -0.83 15.89
CA LYS A 95 -5.71 0.00 17.06
C LYS A 95 -5.50 -0.82 18.34
N ASN A 96 -6.35 -1.82 18.58
CA ASN A 96 -6.21 -2.71 19.74
C ASN A 96 -4.90 -3.52 19.72
N LYS A 97 -4.38 -3.82 18.51
CA LYS A 97 -3.11 -4.54 18.33
C LYS A 97 -1.87 -3.64 18.43
N GLN A 98 -2.00 -2.33 18.29
CA GLN A 98 -0.88 -1.38 18.35
C GLN A 98 -0.10 -1.49 19.67
N GLU A 99 -0.78 -1.65 20.80
CA GLU A 99 -0.11 -1.83 22.10
C GLU A 99 0.68 -3.14 22.19
N GLU A 100 0.17 -4.21 21.60
CA GLU A 100 0.85 -5.51 21.54
C GLU A 100 2.12 -5.41 20.70
N TRP A 101 2.03 -4.78 19.53
CA TRP A 101 3.15 -4.54 18.63
C TRP A 101 4.20 -3.62 19.27
N ALA A 102 3.78 -2.57 19.97
CA ALA A 102 4.67 -1.66 20.68
C ALA A 102 5.50 -2.40 21.74
N LYS A 103 4.90 -3.34 22.48
CA LYS A 103 5.59 -4.20 23.46
C LYS A 103 6.61 -5.13 22.79
N LYS A 104 6.31 -5.62 21.59
CA LYS A 104 7.23 -6.43 20.76
C LYS A 104 8.29 -5.60 20.03
N GLY A 105 8.27 -4.28 20.17
CA GLY A 105 9.28 -3.37 19.61
C GLY A 105 8.94 -2.80 18.23
N LEU A 106 7.70 -2.98 17.76
CA LEU A 106 7.17 -2.37 16.54
C LEU A 106 6.33 -1.14 16.90
N LYS A 107 6.74 0.03 16.43
CA LYS A 107 5.96 1.27 16.58
C LYS A 107 5.33 1.64 15.25
N ILE A 108 4.01 1.76 15.21
CA ILE A 108 3.32 2.27 14.03
C ILE A 108 3.41 3.80 14.01
N PHE A 109 3.72 4.34 12.83
CA PHE A 109 3.70 5.75 12.52
C PHE A 109 2.73 5.97 11.37
N ASP A 110 1.57 6.53 11.69
CA ASP A 110 0.56 6.88 10.69
C ASP A 110 1.01 8.13 9.94
N LEU A 111 1.04 8.05 8.62
CA LEU A 111 1.29 9.21 7.77
C LEU A 111 0.12 10.20 7.87
N PRO A 112 0.37 11.53 7.86
CA PRO A 112 -0.69 12.51 7.87
C PRO A 112 -1.63 12.25 6.68
N THR A 113 -2.94 12.23 6.94
CA THR A 113 -3.95 12.05 5.89
C THR A 113 -3.78 13.14 4.86
N TYR A 114 -3.38 12.74 3.65
CA TYR A 114 -3.42 13.53 2.42
C TYR A 114 -3.06 15.02 2.60
N SER A 115 -1.78 15.38 2.46
CA SER A 115 -1.38 16.79 2.29
C SER A 115 -2.16 17.40 1.11
N PRO A 116 -3.07 18.37 1.33
CA PRO A 116 -3.90 18.93 0.26
C PRO A 116 -3.17 20.01 -0.58
N ASP A 117 -1.90 20.27 -0.32
CA ASP A 117 -1.17 21.45 -0.83
C ASP A 117 -0.78 21.42 -2.32
N SER A 118 -1.20 20.43 -3.11
CA SER A 118 -1.04 20.45 -4.57
C SER A 118 -2.25 21.00 -5.34
N ALA A 119 -3.32 21.46 -4.68
CA ALA A 119 -4.56 21.89 -5.34
C ALA A 119 -4.86 23.41 -5.27
N THR A 120 -3.94 24.25 -4.77
CA THR A 120 -4.13 25.70 -4.78
C THR A 120 -2.83 26.44 -5.11
N LEU A 121 -2.42 26.37 -6.37
CA LEU A 121 -1.54 27.38 -6.97
C LEU A 121 -2.30 28.10 -8.08
N GLY A 122 -2.84 29.26 -7.73
CA GLY A 122 -2.90 30.43 -8.60
C GLY A 122 -3.78 30.35 -9.85
N ALA A 123 -5.11 30.37 -9.66
CA ALA A 123 -5.99 31.02 -10.64
C ALA A 123 -6.48 32.33 -10.04
N GLN A 124 -5.62 33.37 -10.06
CA GLN A 124 -6.12 34.74 -10.04
C GLN A 124 -6.55 35.07 -11.47
N PRO A 125 -7.84 35.40 -11.72
CA PRO A 125 -8.24 35.94 -13.01
C PRO A 125 -7.68 37.37 -13.16
N CYS A 126 -7.06 37.64 -14.30
CA CYS A 126 -6.89 38.99 -14.84
C CYS A 126 -8.21 39.49 -15.43
#